data_AF-A0A7U9R9V3-F1
#
_entry.id   AF-A0A7U9R9V3-F1
#
_cell.length_a   1.000
_cell.length_b   1.000
_cell.length_c   1.000
_cell.angle_alpha   90.00
_cell.angle_beta   90.00
_cell.angle_gamma   90.00
#
_symmetry.space_group_name_H-M   'P 1'
#
loop_
_entity.id
_entity.type
_entity.pdbx_description
1 polymer ?
#
loop_
_entity_poly.entity_id
_entity_poly.type
_entity_poly.pdbx_seq_one_letter_code
_entity_poly.pdbx_strand_id
1 'polypeptide(L)'
;MDGTIKFDYYYGIEAEQFSFYRVPRLLIKDARFKELSSDAKLLYGLMLDRLALSIKNGWLDEENRVYIHYTLDNIMEDLGCAREKCAKVIAELDSKKGIGLIEKKRRGLGKPDIIYVKNFATLDTGKEPGGEPEKADNADNSAEVRKPNFKRFGVSI
;
A
#
# COMPACT_ATOMS: atom_id res chain seq x y z
N MET A 1 -4.21 -48.80 -4.82
CA MET A 1 -5.14 -47.86 -4.15
C MET A 1 -4.85 -46.50 -4.73
N ASP A 2 -5.61 -46.12 -5.76
CA ASP A 2 -5.46 -44.82 -6.43
C ASP A 2 -6.22 -43.77 -5.62
N GLY A 3 -5.47 -42.92 -4.91
CA GLY A 3 -6.03 -41.80 -4.17
C GLY A 3 -6.34 -40.67 -5.12
N THR A 4 -7.55 -40.65 -5.68
CA THR A 4 -8.03 -39.55 -6.52
C THR A 4 -8.06 -38.27 -5.69
N ILE A 5 -7.13 -37.35 -5.95
CA ILE A 5 -7.13 -36.02 -5.35
C ILE A 5 -8.38 -35.30 -5.87
N LYS A 6 -9.31 -35.00 -4.96
CA LYS A 6 -10.50 -34.20 -5.25
C LYS A 6 -10.15 -32.73 -5.01
N PHE A 7 -10.28 -31.91 -6.05
CA PHE A 7 -10.21 -30.45 -5.94
C PHE A 7 -11.64 -29.92 -5.89
N ASP A 8 -11.94 -29.07 -4.90
CA ASP A 8 -13.24 -28.40 -4.75
C ASP A 8 -13.29 -27.09 -5.57
N TYR A 9 -14.52 -26.63 -5.83
CA TYR A 9 -14.78 -25.38 -6.57
C TYR A 9 -14.71 -24.16 -5.66
N TYR A 10 -14.43 -23.02 -6.29
CA TYR A 10 -14.19 -21.77 -5.62
C TYR A 10 -15.48 -21.16 -5.03
N TYR A 11 -15.65 -21.22 -3.69
CA TYR A 11 -16.80 -20.67 -2.96
C TYR A 11 -16.32 -19.66 -1.90
N GLY A 12 -16.19 -18.39 -2.30
CA GLY A 12 -16.20 -17.22 -1.42
C GLY A 12 -14.95 -16.99 -0.55
N ILE A 13 -14.26 -18.05 -0.12
CA ILE A 13 -13.03 -17.96 0.69
C ILE A 13 -11.84 -17.52 -0.18
N GLU A 14 -11.87 -17.79 -1.49
CA GLU A 14 -10.70 -17.48 -2.32
C GLU A 14 -10.56 -16.01 -2.67
N ALA A 15 -11.64 -15.24 -2.61
CA ALA A 15 -11.56 -13.79 -2.73
C ALA A 15 -10.71 -13.18 -1.60
N GLU A 16 -10.77 -13.75 -0.38
CA GLU A 16 -9.90 -13.36 0.74
C GLU A 16 -8.48 -13.94 0.60
N GLN A 17 -8.32 -15.17 0.08
CA GLN A 17 -7.00 -15.74 -0.22
C GLN A 17 -6.21 -14.93 -1.25
N PHE A 18 -6.90 -14.21 -2.13
CA PHE A 18 -6.31 -13.30 -3.12
C PHE A 18 -6.38 -11.82 -2.72
N SER A 19 -6.68 -11.51 -1.45
CA SER A 19 -6.53 -10.15 -0.96
C SER A 19 -5.06 -9.84 -0.73
N PHE A 20 -4.51 -8.89 -1.50
CA PHE A 20 -3.11 -8.53 -1.43
C PHE A 20 -2.93 -7.12 -0.89
N TYR A 21 -2.06 -7.00 0.11
CA TYR A 21 -1.48 -5.71 0.45
C TYR A 21 -0.44 -5.33 -0.59
N ARG A 22 -0.54 -4.09 -1.08
CA ARG A 22 0.35 -3.56 -2.12
C ARG A 22 1.35 -2.61 -1.48
N VAL A 23 2.63 -2.92 -1.67
CA VAL A 23 3.73 -2.01 -1.31
C VAL A 23 4.24 -1.35 -2.59
N PRO A 24 4.23 0.00 -2.67
CA PRO A 24 4.79 0.69 -3.84
C PRO A 24 6.24 0.31 -4.10
N ARG A 25 6.55 -0.10 -5.34
CA ARG A 25 7.91 -0.49 -5.73
C ARG A 25 8.94 0.61 -5.49
N LEU A 26 8.53 1.89 -5.54
CA LEU A 26 9.41 3.02 -5.25
C LEU A 26 9.97 2.96 -3.84
N LEU A 27 9.17 2.54 -2.84
CA LEU A 27 9.66 2.38 -1.47
C LEU A 27 10.78 1.31 -1.35
N ILE A 28 10.86 0.39 -2.30
CA ILE A 28 11.90 -0.64 -2.35
C ILE A 28 13.12 -0.18 -3.14
N LYS A 29 12.90 0.49 -4.27
CA LYS A 29 13.94 0.74 -5.28
C LYS A 29 14.63 2.09 -5.16
N ASP A 30 13.91 3.11 -4.71
CA ASP A 30 14.42 4.47 -4.68
C ASP A 30 15.30 4.67 -3.44
N ALA A 31 16.46 5.31 -3.65
CA ALA A 31 17.45 5.54 -2.59
C ALA A 31 16.90 6.39 -1.43
N ARG A 32 15.92 7.25 -1.70
CA ARG A 32 15.26 8.09 -0.67
C ARG A 32 14.60 7.25 0.43
N PHE A 33 14.11 6.06 0.09
CA PHE A 33 13.41 5.16 1.02
C PHE A 33 14.31 4.00 1.49
N LYS A 34 15.61 4.06 1.22
CA LYS A 34 16.54 2.97 1.55
C LYS A 34 16.62 2.73 3.06
N GLU A 35 16.57 3.79 3.85
CA GLU A 35 16.68 3.74 5.32
C GLU A 35 15.38 3.29 6.01
N LEU A 36 14.24 3.29 5.30
CA LEU A 36 13.01 2.76 5.85
C LEU A 36 13.12 1.25 6.08
N SER A 37 12.71 0.82 7.27
CA SER A 37 12.57 -0.60 7.59
C SER A 37 11.55 -1.28 6.69
N SER A 38 11.66 -2.60 6.55
CA SER A 38 10.68 -3.40 5.82
C SER A 38 9.27 -3.23 6.41
N ASP A 39 9.17 -3.12 7.74
CA ASP A 39 7.90 -2.90 8.43
C ASP A 39 7.32 -1.53 8.14
N ALA A 40 8.15 -0.48 8.02
CA ALA A 40 7.67 0.85 7.63
C ALA A 40 7.13 0.85 6.19
N LYS A 41 7.80 0.12 5.28
CA LYS A 41 7.35 -0.01 3.88
C LYS A 41 6.04 -0.79 3.80
N LEU A 42 5.90 -1.86 4.56
CA LEU A 42 4.67 -2.64 4.67
C LEU A 42 3.54 -1.80 5.29
N LEU A 43 3.82 -1.10 6.38
CA LEU A 43 2.85 -0.24 7.07
C LEU A 43 2.31 0.84 6.14
N TYR A 44 3.15 1.45 5.31
CA TYR A 44 2.68 2.41 4.31
C TYR A 44 1.70 1.76 3.32
N GLY A 45 1.97 0.53 2.87
CA GLY A 45 1.04 -0.25 2.05
C GLY A 45 -0.31 -0.50 2.74
N LEU A 46 -0.30 -0.88 4.02
CA LEU A 46 -1.51 -1.04 4.84
C LEU A 46 -2.30 0.28 4.97
N MET A 47 -1.59 1.40 5.13
CA MET A 47 -2.20 2.72 5.21
C MET A 47 -2.85 3.15 3.89
N LEU A 48 -2.26 2.80 2.73
CA LEU A 48 -2.87 3.04 1.42
C LEU A 48 -4.17 2.26 1.23
N ASP A 49 -4.24 1.02 1.72
CA ASP A 49 -5.47 0.23 1.68
C ASP A 49 -6.59 0.89 2.51
N ARG A 50 -6.26 1.29 3.74
CA ARG A 50 -7.18 2.06 4.59
C ARG A 50 -7.56 3.41 3.98
N LEU A 51 -6.65 4.07 3.28
CA LEU A 51 -6.94 5.32 2.56
C LEU A 51 -7.99 5.10 1.47
N ALA A 52 -7.89 4.00 0.71
CA ALA A 52 -8.88 3.66 -0.30
C ALA A 52 -10.27 3.42 0.32
N LEU A 53 -10.33 2.81 1.51
CA LEU A 53 -11.57 2.66 2.27
C LEU A 53 -12.11 4.01 2.76
N SER A 54 -11.24 4.89 3.26
CA SER A 54 -11.61 6.24 3.70
C SER A 54 -12.15 7.11 2.56
N ILE A 55 -11.60 7.00 1.35
CA ILE A 55 -12.13 7.65 0.14
C ILE A 55 -13.56 7.15 -0.13
N LYS A 56 -13.79 5.83 -0.12
CA LYS A 56 -15.12 5.24 -0.34
C LYS A 56 -16.13 5.68 0.72
N ASN A 57 -15.68 5.84 1.96
CA ASN A 57 -16.52 6.28 3.07
C ASN A 57 -16.69 7.81 3.16
N GLY A 58 -16.03 8.59 2.30
CA GLY A 58 -16.08 10.05 2.34
C GLY A 58 -15.44 10.66 3.58
N TRP A 59 -14.41 10.02 4.15
CA TRP A 59 -13.68 10.54 5.30
C TRP A 59 -12.71 11.64 4.87
N LEU A 60 -13.25 12.84 4.77
CA LEU A 60 -12.59 14.05 4.32
C LEU A 60 -12.65 15.10 5.43
N ASP A 61 -11.60 15.90 5.58
CA ASP A 61 -11.64 17.09 6.43
C ASP A 61 -12.26 18.29 5.70
N GLU A 62 -12.33 19.44 6.38
CA GLU A 62 -12.89 20.69 5.85
C GLU A 62 -12.13 21.23 4.64
N GLU A 63 -10.88 20.80 4.42
CA GLU A 63 -10.05 21.15 3.28
C GLU A 63 -10.09 20.06 2.19
N ASN A 64 -11.07 19.16 2.25
CA ASN A 64 -11.23 18.05 1.32
C ASN A 64 -10.04 17.08 1.29
N ARG A 65 -9.29 16.96 2.39
CA ARG A 65 -8.18 16.00 2.53
C ARG A 65 -8.66 14.71 3.16
N VAL A 66 -8.35 13.60 2.51
CA VAL A 66 -8.67 12.27 3.03
C VAL A 66 -7.82 11.96 4.25
N TYR A 67 -8.43 11.43 5.29
CA TYR A 67 -7.74 10.94 6.48
C TYR A 67 -8.15 9.49 6.79
N ILE A 68 -7.27 8.76 7.48
CA ILE A 68 -7.55 7.42 7.98
C ILE A 68 -7.64 7.41 9.51
N HIS A 69 -8.46 6.50 10.03
CA HIS A 69 -8.43 6.08 11.42
C HIS A 69 -7.65 4.77 11.53
N TYR A 70 -6.45 4.85 12.11
CA TYR A 70 -5.60 3.69 12.31
C TYR A 70 -4.87 3.83 13.64
N THR A 71 -5.40 3.16 14.66
CA THR A 71 -4.88 3.24 16.03
C THR A 71 -3.56 2.49 16.14
N LEU A 72 -2.79 2.81 17.19
CA LEU A 72 -1.55 2.08 17.47
C LEU A 72 -1.81 0.58 17.65
N ASP A 73 -2.91 0.23 18.32
CA ASP A 73 -3.25 -1.16 18.62
C ASP A 73 -3.62 -1.94 17.35
N ASN A 74 -4.38 -1.34 16.44
CA ASN A 74 -4.67 -1.97 15.14
C ASN A 74 -3.38 -2.16 14.31
N ILE A 75 -2.45 -1.19 14.35
CA ILE A 75 -1.16 -1.33 13.65
C ILE A 75 -0.33 -2.45 14.28
N MET A 76 -0.34 -2.57 15.61
CA MET A 76 0.34 -3.65 16.32
C MET A 76 -0.21 -5.02 15.92
N GLU A 77 -1.54 -5.14 15.80
CA GLU A 77 -2.22 -6.35 15.36
C GLU A 77 -1.85 -6.70 13.91
N ASP A 78 -2.00 -5.75 12.98
CA ASP A 78 -1.74 -5.97 11.56
C ASP A 78 -0.25 -6.30 11.28
N LEU A 79 0.69 -5.70 12.02
CA LEU A 79 2.12 -5.98 11.90
C LEU A 79 2.62 -7.11 12.80
N GLY A 80 1.79 -7.62 13.72
CA GLY A 80 2.18 -8.61 14.73
C GLY A 80 3.37 -8.16 15.59
N CYS A 81 3.41 -6.90 16.03
CA CYS A 81 4.57 -6.33 16.70
C CYS A 81 4.27 -5.67 18.07
N ALA A 82 5.28 -5.66 18.94
CA ALA A 82 5.19 -5.01 20.24
C ALA A 82 5.05 -3.49 20.11
N ARG A 83 4.43 -2.86 21.12
CA ARG A 83 4.13 -1.42 21.15
C ARG A 83 5.34 -0.54 20.86
N GLU A 84 6.49 -0.88 21.43
CA GLU A 84 7.74 -0.12 21.23
C GLU A 84 8.18 -0.15 19.76
N LYS A 85 8.16 -1.33 19.14
CA LYS A 85 8.51 -1.51 17.73
C LYS A 85 7.51 -0.78 16.84
N CYS A 86 6.21 -0.95 17.08
CA CYS A 86 5.16 -0.24 16.37
C CYS A 86 5.35 1.29 16.40
N ALA A 87 5.65 1.84 17.58
CA ALA A 87 5.91 3.27 17.73
C ALA A 87 7.14 3.75 16.93
N LYS A 88 8.21 2.93 16.84
CA LYS A 88 9.40 3.22 16.02
C LYS A 88 9.07 3.19 14.53
N VAL A 89 8.37 2.15 14.07
CA VAL A 89 7.96 2.01 12.66
C VAL A 89 7.07 3.17 12.22
N ILE A 90 6.11 3.60 13.05
CA ILE A 90 5.30 4.79 12.77
C ILE A 90 6.17 6.06 12.72
N ALA A 91 7.15 6.18 13.62
CA ALA A 91 8.04 7.33 13.67
C ALA A 91 8.94 7.45 12.43
N GLU A 92 9.32 6.34 11.79
CA GLU A 92 10.07 6.34 10.52
C GLU A 92 9.28 6.99 9.38
N LEU A 93 7.96 6.83 9.37
CA LEU A 93 7.07 7.41 8.36
C LEU A 93 6.63 8.83 8.71
N ASP A 94 6.58 9.17 10.00
CA ASP A 94 6.02 10.43 10.51
C ASP A 94 6.85 11.65 10.11
N SER A 95 6.16 12.74 9.77
CA SER A 95 6.79 14.02 9.38
C SER A 95 7.67 14.69 10.44
N LYS A 96 7.54 14.34 11.73
CA LYS A 96 8.33 14.99 12.79
C LYS A 96 9.65 14.28 13.07
N LYS A 97 9.72 12.97 12.84
CA LYS A 97 10.87 12.13 13.23
C LYS A 97 11.52 11.41 12.06
N GLY A 98 10.75 11.14 11.01
CA GLY A 98 11.17 10.34 9.88
C GLY A 98 11.00 11.10 8.57
N ILE A 99 10.69 10.35 7.53
CA ILE A 99 10.75 10.85 6.15
C ILE A 99 9.53 11.70 5.74
N GLY A 100 8.45 11.68 6.53
CA GLY A 100 7.26 12.49 6.25
C GLY A 100 6.30 11.91 5.21
N LEU A 101 6.23 10.59 5.08
CA LEU A 101 5.19 9.91 4.31
C LEU A 101 3.81 9.97 4.99
N ILE A 102 3.76 10.24 6.29
CA ILE A 102 2.50 10.41 7.03
C ILE A 102 2.55 11.62 7.96
N GLU A 103 1.37 12.11 8.30
CA GLU A 103 1.18 13.16 9.30
C GLU A 103 0.06 12.77 10.26
N LYS A 104 0.39 12.69 11.55
CA LYS A 104 -0.56 12.39 12.62
C LYS A 104 -1.07 13.66 13.28
N LYS A 105 -2.40 13.82 13.31
CA LYS A 105 -3.06 14.95 13.98
C LYS A 105 -3.96 14.46 15.12
N ARG A 106 -3.66 14.96 16.32
CA ARG A 106 -4.42 14.69 17.53
C ARG A 106 -5.57 15.68 17.61
N ARG A 107 -6.82 15.20 17.56
CA ARG A 107 -8.01 16.08 17.46
C ARG A 107 -8.55 16.57 18.80
N GLY A 108 -8.04 16.03 19.92
CA GLY A 108 -8.49 16.41 21.27
C GLY A 108 -9.94 15.98 21.58
N LEU A 109 -10.36 16.19 22.83
CA LEU A 109 -11.75 16.03 23.34
C LEU A 109 -12.51 14.80 22.79
N GLY A 110 -12.04 13.59 23.14
CA GLY A 110 -12.75 12.33 22.86
C GLY A 110 -12.78 11.90 21.39
N LYS A 111 -12.25 12.70 20.46
CA LYS A 111 -12.18 12.34 19.04
C LYS A 111 -10.96 11.45 18.77
N PRO A 112 -11.10 10.37 17.98
CA PRO A 112 -9.96 9.54 17.62
C PRO A 112 -8.96 10.32 16.78
N ASP A 113 -7.69 9.96 16.91
CA ASP A 113 -6.59 10.51 16.12
C ASP A 113 -6.82 10.23 14.63
N ILE A 114 -6.33 11.14 13.80
CA ILE A 114 -6.35 11.00 12.34
C ILE A 114 -4.92 10.96 11.80
N ILE A 115 -4.77 10.22 10.71
CA ILE A 115 -3.51 10.13 9.97
C ILE A 115 -3.79 10.55 8.54
N TYR A 116 -2.99 11.48 8.04
CA TYR A 116 -2.94 11.84 6.63
C TYR A 116 -1.80 11.07 5.97
N VAL A 117 -2.10 10.38 4.86
CA VAL A 117 -1.13 9.63 4.07
C VAL A 117 -0.70 10.49 2.89
N LYS A 118 0.60 10.81 2.79
CA LYS A 118 1.14 11.70 1.75
C LYS A 118 1.58 10.90 0.53
N ASN A 119 1.45 11.52 -0.64
CA ASN A 119 1.98 10.99 -1.88
C ASN A 119 3.49 11.28 -1.97
N PHE A 120 4.30 10.27 -2.29
CA PHE A 120 5.74 10.43 -2.48
C PHE A 120 6.14 10.91 -3.88
N ALA A 121 5.22 10.91 -4.84
CA ALA A 121 5.49 11.34 -6.22
C ALA A 121 5.65 12.87 -6.35
N THR A 122 5.13 13.65 -5.40
CA THR A 122 5.11 15.12 -5.49
C THR A 122 6.38 15.80 -4.94
N LEU A 123 7.38 15.03 -4.52
CA LEU A 123 8.62 15.58 -3.92
C LEU A 123 9.48 16.39 -4.91
N ASP A 124 9.22 16.30 -6.22
CA ASP A 124 10.00 16.98 -7.26
C ASP A 124 9.39 18.31 -7.72
N THR A 125 8.24 18.74 -7.18
CA THR A 125 7.66 20.04 -7.52
C THR A 125 7.26 20.76 -6.24
N GLY A 126 7.91 21.88 -5.93
CA GLY A 126 7.53 22.79 -4.85
C GLY A 126 6.18 23.47 -5.07
N LYS A 127 5.11 22.69 -5.16
CA LYS A 127 3.73 23.14 -5.32
C LYS A 127 2.95 22.82 -4.05
N GLU A 128 2.39 23.86 -3.44
CA GLU A 128 1.51 23.78 -2.29
C GLU A 128 0.30 22.84 -2.53
N PRO A 129 -0.24 22.20 -1.49
CA PRO A 129 -1.31 21.21 -1.64
C PRO A 129 -2.65 21.91 -1.90
N GLY A 130 -3.04 22.00 -3.17
CA GLY A 130 -4.32 22.54 -3.61
C GLY A 130 -4.77 22.09 -5.01
N GLY A 131 -4.21 20.99 -5.54
CA GLY A 131 -4.58 20.44 -6.84
C GLY A 131 -5.48 19.21 -6.70
N GLU A 132 -6.62 19.22 -7.40
CA GLU A 132 -7.54 18.11 -7.53
C GLU A 132 -6.83 16.79 -7.92
N PRO A 133 -7.30 15.63 -7.46
CA PRO A 133 -6.70 14.35 -7.83
C PRO A 133 -6.91 14.09 -9.32
N GLU A 134 -5.84 14.24 -10.11
CA GLU A 134 -5.78 13.68 -11.46
C GLU A 134 -5.96 12.16 -11.39
N LYS A 135 -6.83 11.65 -12.26
CA LYS A 135 -7.21 10.24 -12.32
C LYS A 135 -5.97 9.37 -12.47
N ALA A 136 -5.82 8.40 -11.56
CA ALA A 136 -4.82 7.35 -11.70
C ALA A 136 -5.21 6.44 -12.87
N ASP A 137 -4.56 6.62 -14.01
CA ASP A 137 -4.62 5.66 -15.11
C ASP A 137 -3.93 4.37 -14.66
N ASN A 138 -4.73 3.31 -14.51
CA ASN A 138 -4.25 1.97 -14.18
C ASN A 138 -3.42 1.43 -15.34
N ALA A 139 -2.09 1.48 -15.23
CA ALA A 139 -1.20 0.70 -16.08
C ALA A 139 -0.94 -0.68 -15.45
N ASP A 140 -1.91 -1.57 -15.57
CA ASP A 140 -1.65 -3.01 -15.51
C ASP A 140 -1.53 -3.52 -16.95
N ASN A 141 -0.29 -3.67 -17.40
CA ASN A 141 0.02 -4.39 -18.63
C ASN A 141 1.50 -4.75 -18.66
N SER A 142 1.86 -5.91 -18.11
CA SER A 142 3.04 -6.67 -18.53
C SER A 142 3.02 -8.08 -17.95
N ALA A 143 2.20 -8.95 -18.55
CA ALA A 143 2.41 -10.39 -18.50
C ALA A 143 1.91 -11.06 -19.79
N GLU A 144 2.26 -10.53 -20.97
CA GLU A 144 2.19 -11.32 -22.20
C GLU A 144 3.50 -12.12 -22.36
N VAL A 145 3.40 -13.41 -22.06
CA VAL A 145 4.42 -14.42 -22.32
C VAL A 145 4.73 -14.42 -23.82
N ARG A 146 5.97 -14.07 -24.17
CA ARG A 146 6.50 -14.11 -25.53
C ARG A 146 6.33 -15.52 -26.11
N LYS A 147 5.56 -15.64 -27.20
CA LYS A 147 5.48 -16.88 -28.01
C LYS A 147 6.86 -17.17 -28.62
N PRO A 148 7.50 -18.33 -28.35
CA PRO A 148 8.77 -18.67 -29.00
C PRO A 148 8.53 -19.03 -30.46
N ASN A 149 9.22 -18.32 -31.37
CA ASN A 149 9.25 -18.61 -32.80
C ASN A 149 10.06 -19.90 -33.07
N PHE A 150 9.37 -21.01 -33.34
CA PHE A 150 10.01 -22.20 -33.91
C PHE A 150 10.21 -22.00 -35.42
N LYS A 151 11.46 -21.80 -35.84
CA LYS A 151 11.87 -21.92 -37.25
C LYS A 151 11.84 -23.40 -37.64
N ARG A 152 10.96 -23.78 -38.57
CA ARG A 152 11.05 -25.06 -39.29
C ARG A 152 12.32 -25.04 -40.14
N PHE A 153 13.28 -25.90 -39.82
CA PHE A 153 14.33 -26.28 -40.76
C PHE A 153 13.70 -27.26 -41.76
N GLY A 154 13.56 -26.83 -43.01
CA GLY A 154 13.31 -27.74 -44.12
C GLY A 154 14.62 -28.43 -44.48
N VAL A 155 14.71 -29.73 -44.24
CA VAL A 155 15.74 -30.58 -44.83
C VAL A 155 15.09 -31.25 -46.04
N SER A 156 15.56 -30.89 -47.23
CA SER A 156 15.33 -31.66 -48.46
C SER A 156 16.55 -32.53 -48.68
N ILE A 157 16.39 -33.86 -48.60
CA ILE A 157 16.97 -34.86 -49.50
C ILE A 157 15.97 -36.03 -49.55
#